data_AF-W1RUZ7-F1
#
_entry.id   AF-W1RUZ7-F1
#
_cell.length_a   1.000
_cell.length_b   1.000
_cell.length_c   1.000
_cell.angle_alpha   90.00
_cell.angle_beta   90.00
_cell.angle_gamma   90.00
#
_symmetry.space_group_name_H-M   'P 1'
#
loop_
_entity.id
_entity.type
_entity.pdbx_description
1 polymer ?
#
loop_
_entity_poly.entity_id
_entity_poly.type
_entity_poly.pdbx_seq_one_letter_code
_entity_poly.pdbx_strand_id
1 'polypeptide(L)'
;MRARRDGRSQGGRKAKEFEIPEDFFDFDGERPDYWQDNPDVRRAVEWLKGYIAPGEWRKRRLAAVQRVYQLIVNGAEPGETGRFFDERDSFAYHLFLAEASIDHVWNYDPIFGSRVVPVFAAIGRNLNLLRAIDGIDDRVVRMVGAEKAQPNGPFFELLVAAAYARSGGKVAFVPERRGGPRTHDMDVTQNGRVYAVECKRMEVSDFGEIERTRVRALWGPSTAHLANILGSTFAQVEFLVPIADVPNDYLTRKTKAWQLAPEKAFEWQDEFGRGSIRSLDLRPLRKELEDSMILNGSTRLAQLLTGRYKRHQAMISSLRIKFSDNPRYIRDCDYATVLEWTPLAPASISGRARDVLRKVADGLGQLPMDRPGIIHVGFEAVEGDAVEQLRYQRIVASMSEFDPRETPLEYVYSHFLAPESPPDQGWAYDETTDWRGIRPTAPRPLVRPFLVLDQRAQQRLGGHWEQ
;
A
#
# COMPACT_ATOMS: atom_id res chain seq x y z
N MET A 1 -44.52 8.29 44.26
CA MET A 1 -43.05 8.12 44.39
C MET A 1 -42.46 7.87 43.01
N ARG A 2 -41.85 8.89 42.41
CA ARG A 2 -41.15 8.80 41.11
C ARG A 2 -39.68 8.52 41.38
N ALA A 3 -39.17 7.38 40.90
CA ALA A 3 -37.74 7.08 40.91
C ALA A 3 -37.06 7.76 39.72
N ARG A 4 -36.01 8.51 40.03
CA ARG A 4 -35.18 9.30 39.12
C ARG A 4 -34.41 8.39 38.16
N ARG A 5 -34.49 8.70 36.86
CA ARG A 5 -33.48 8.31 35.87
C ARG A 5 -32.33 9.29 35.99
N ASP A 6 -31.19 8.83 36.49
CA ASP A 6 -29.94 9.58 36.41
C ASP A 6 -29.44 9.54 34.96
N GLY A 7 -29.55 10.68 34.28
CA GLY A 7 -28.91 10.93 33.01
C GLY A 7 -27.40 11.08 33.22
N ARG A 8 -26.63 10.08 32.79
CA ARG A 8 -25.21 10.29 32.48
C ARG A 8 -25.13 10.99 31.14
N SER A 9 -24.75 12.27 31.18
CA SER A 9 -24.36 13.06 30.03
C SER A 9 -23.22 12.37 29.29
N GLN A 10 -23.49 11.83 28.10
CA GLN A 10 -22.47 11.64 27.08
C GLN A 10 -22.01 13.03 26.64
N GLY A 11 -20.91 13.51 27.21
CA GLY A 11 -20.24 14.70 26.69
C GLY A 11 -19.63 14.36 25.34
N GLY A 12 -20.35 14.63 24.25
CA GLY A 12 -19.79 14.57 22.90
C GLY A 12 -18.63 15.57 22.82
N ARG A 13 -17.40 15.08 22.63
CA ARG A 13 -16.30 15.95 22.19
C ARG A 13 -16.73 16.55 20.86
N LYS A 14 -16.92 17.88 20.80
CA LYS A 14 -17.05 18.58 19.52
C LYS A 14 -15.80 18.27 18.69
N ALA A 15 -15.99 17.76 17.47
CA ALA A 15 -14.90 17.58 16.52
C ALA A 15 -14.17 18.92 16.33
N LYS A 16 -12.85 18.90 16.37
CA LYS A 16 -12.04 20.08 16.08
C LYS A 16 -11.90 20.17 14.57
N GLU A 17 -12.34 21.28 13.99
CA GLU A 17 -12.07 21.55 12.59
C GLU A 17 -10.61 21.98 12.44
N PHE A 18 -9.86 21.28 11.58
CA PHE A 18 -8.51 21.71 11.20
C PHE A 18 -8.64 22.65 10.01
N GLU A 19 -8.33 23.91 10.23
CA GLU A 19 -8.25 24.93 9.18
C GLU A 19 -6.90 24.81 8.48
N ILE A 20 -6.93 24.67 7.16
CA ILE A 20 -5.71 24.60 6.34
C ILE A 20 -5.25 26.05 6.08
N PRO A 21 -4.04 26.44 6.50
CA PRO A 21 -3.48 27.76 6.22
C PRO A 21 -3.45 28.07 4.71
N GLU A 22 -3.55 29.35 4.34
CA GLU A 22 -3.51 29.75 2.93
C GLU A 22 -2.18 29.38 2.24
N ASP A 23 -1.09 29.48 2.99
CA ASP A 23 0.30 29.17 2.63
C ASP A 23 0.68 27.70 2.85
N PHE A 24 -0.28 26.81 3.11
CA PHE A 24 0.00 25.42 3.50
C PHE A 24 0.82 24.60 2.47
N PHE A 25 0.75 25.00 1.20
CA PHE A 25 1.51 24.41 0.11
C PHE A 25 2.67 25.30 -0.34
N ASP A 26 2.80 26.49 0.21
CA ASP A 26 3.84 27.43 -0.17
C ASP A 26 5.08 27.19 0.69
N PHE A 27 6.25 27.32 0.08
CA PHE A 27 7.52 27.29 0.78
C PHE A 27 8.28 28.55 0.43
N ASP A 28 8.32 29.48 1.39
CA ASP A 28 8.93 30.81 1.23
C ASP A 28 10.47 30.79 1.33
N GLY A 29 11.07 29.61 1.52
CA GLY A 29 12.52 29.43 1.66
C GLY A 29 13.21 28.91 0.39
N GLU A 30 14.54 28.95 0.40
CA GLU A 30 15.33 28.17 -0.57
C GLU A 30 15.20 26.68 -0.26
N ARG A 31 14.87 25.88 -1.29
CA ARG A 31 14.75 24.42 -1.17
C ARG A 31 16.05 23.88 -0.56
N PRO A 32 16.00 23.23 0.61
CA PRO A 32 17.20 22.68 1.21
C PRO A 32 17.82 21.59 0.32
N ASP A 33 19.15 21.49 0.30
CA ASP A 33 19.88 20.51 -0.53
C ASP A 33 19.49 19.04 -0.25
N TYR A 34 19.01 18.75 0.97
CA TYR A 34 18.55 17.42 1.36
C TYR A 34 17.13 17.08 0.86
N TRP A 35 16.38 18.04 0.31
CA TRP A 35 15.09 17.77 -0.33
C TRP A 35 15.33 17.19 -1.71
N GLN A 36 15.32 15.86 -1.80
CA GLN A 36 15.46 15.14 -3.06
C GLN A 36 14.40 15.61 -4.07
N ASP A 37 14.85 16.15 -5.20
CA ASP A 37 13.98 16.29 -6.38
C ASP A 37 14.03 14.99 -7.18
N ASN A 38 12.91 14.64 -7.79
CA ASN A 38 12.86 13.53 -8.72
C ASN A 38 12.29 14.03 -10.05
N PRO A 39 13.15 14.25 -11.07
CA PRO A 39 12.73 14.83 -12.34
C PRO A 39 11.70 13.97 -13.06
N ASP A 40 11.76 12.64 -12.89
CA ASP A 40 10.77 11.74 -13.49
C ASP A 40 9.41 11.88 -12.79
N VAL A 41 9.38 11.91 -11.45
CA VAL A 41 8.12 12.16 -10.70
C VAL A 41 7.53 13.50 -11.12
N ARG A 42 8.35 14.56 -11.18
CA ARG A 42 7.92 15.90 -11.62
C ARG A 42 7.30 15.88 -13.03
N ARG A 43 7.95 15.20 -13.99
CA ARG A 43 7.43 15.04 -15.35
C ARG A 43 6.06 14.36 -15.38
N ALA A 44 5.87 13.30 -14.59
CA ALA A 44 4.58 12.60 -14.52
C ALA A 44 3.50 13.45 -13.85
N VAL A 45 3.83 14.11 -12.73
CA VAL A 45 2.91 15.00 -12.00
C VAL A 45 2.42 16.12 -12.91
N GLU A 46 3.32 16.83 -13.58
CA GLU A 46 2.96 17.94 -14.46
C GLU A 46 2.18 17.48 -15.69
N TRP A 47 2.54 16.34 -16.28
CA TRP A 47 1.78 15.77 -17.40
C TRP A 47 0.33 15.44 -17.00
N LEU A 48 0.13 14.74 -15.88
CA LEU A 48 -1.20 14.36 -15.42
C LEU A 48 -2.03 15.56 -14.95
N LYS A 49 -1.40 16.53 -14.28
CA LYS A 49 -2.04 17.82 -13.94
C LYS A 49 -2.49 18.58 -15.17
N GLY A 50 -1.79 18.45 -16.31
CA GLY A 50 -2.17 19.08 -17.57
C GLY A 50 -3.56 18.70 -18.10
N TYR A 51 -4.13 17.58 -17.66
CA TYR A 51 -5.50 17.15 -18.01
C TYR A 51 -6.56 17.62 -17.00
N ILE A 52 -6.18 18.38 -15.97
CA ILE A 52 -7.07 18.86 -14.91
C ILE A 52 -7.00 20.39 -14.91
N ALA A 53 -8.16 21.06 -14.88
CA ALA A 53 -8.18 22.51 -14.79
C ALA A 53 -7.48 22.97 -13.49
N PRO A 54 -6.64 24.03 -13.49
CA PRO A 54 -5.88 24.43 -12.31
C PRO A 54 -6.73 24.66 -11.04
N GLY A 55 -7.89 25.30 -11.17
CA GLY A 55 -8.83 25.50 -10.07
C GLY A 55 -9.46 24.20 -9.56
N GLU A 56 -9.68 23.22 -10.44
CA GLU A 56 -10.16 21.90 -10.05
C GLU A 56 -9.07 21.12 -9.30
N TRP A 57 -7.82 21.17 -9.77
CA TRP A 57 -6.71 20.54 -9.06
C TRP A 57 -6.56 21.11 -7.65
N ARG A 58 -6.56 22.45 -7.50
CA ARG A 58 -6.51 23.10 -6.17
C ARG A 58 -7.59 22.56 -5.23
N LYS A 59 -8.83 22.43 -5.71
CA LYS A 59 -9.95 21.88 -4.93
C LYS A 59 -9.72 20.41 -4.53
N ARG A 60 -9.30 19.57 -5.47
CA ARG A 60 -9.03 18.13 -5.24
C ARG A 60 -7.88 17.92 -4.25
N ARG A 61 -6.80 18.69 -4.40
CA ARG A 61 -5.63 18.68 -3.49
C ARG A 61 -6.00 19.09 -2.07
N LEU A 62 -6.76 20.18 -1.91
CA LEU A 62 -7.26 20.62 -0.61
C LEU A 62 -8.13 19.57 0.06
N ALA A 63 -9.05 18.95 -0.69
CA ALA A 63 -9.91 17.88 -0.17
C ALA A 63 -9.09 16.65 0.31
N ALA A 64 -8.06 16.27 -0.45
CA ALA A 64 -7.16 15.18 -0.08
C ALA A 64 -6.43 15.48 1.24
N VAL A 65 -5.85 16.67 1.38
CA VAL A 65 -5.18 17.11 2.62
C VAL A 65 -6.15 17.19 3.79
N GLN A 66 -7.32 17.81 3.60
CA GLN A 66 -8.26 18.05 4.69
C GLN A 66 -8.71 16.74 5.34
N ARG A 67 -8.98 15.71 4.55
CA ARG A 67 -9.31 14.36 5.04
C ARG A 67 -8.20 13.80 5.93
N VAL A 68 -6.93 13.87 5.49
CA VAL A 68 -5.77 13.38 6.25
C VAL A 68 -5.69 14.07 7.61
N TYR A 69 -5.71 15.40 7.61
CA TYR A 69 -5.52 16.20 8.82
C TYR A 69 -6.70 16.08 9.79
N GLN A 70 -7.93 16.03 9.28
CA GLN A 70 -9.12 15.81 10.11
C GLN A 70 -9.07 14.45 10.83
N LEU A 71 -8.64 13.39 10.13
CA LEU A 71 -8.49 12.06 10.75
C LEU A 71 -7.37 12.02 11.78
N ILE A 72 -6.29 12.78 11.58
CA ILE A 72 -5.20 12.88 12.58
C ILE A 72 -5.68 13.61 13.84
N VAL A 73 -6.41 14.71 13.68
CA VAL A 73 -6.86 15.56 14.79
C VAL A 73 -8.02 14.93 15.56
N ASN A 74 -8.98 14.34 14.86
CA ASN A 74 -10.22 13.84 15.47
C ASN A 74 -10.24 12.31 15.65
N GLY A 75 -9.36 11.58 14.97
CA GLY A 75 -9.50 10.14 14.79
C GLY A 75 -10.54 9.79 13.73
N ALA A 76 -10.68 8.51 13.43
CA ALA A 76 -11.78 8.00 12.62
C ALA A 76 -13.07 7.93 13.44
N GLU A 77 -14.19 8.28 12.83
CA GLU A 77 -15.51 8.10 13.46
C GLU A 77 -15.84 6.59 13.64
N PRO A 78 -16.63 6.22 14.66
CA PRO A 78 -17.05 4.84 14.85
C PRO A 78 -17.75 4.27 13.61
N GLY A 79 -17.18 3.21 13.03
CA GLY A 79 -17.71 2.55 11.84
C GLY A 79 -17.07 3.00 10.52
N GLU A 80 -16.23 4.04 10.52
CA GLU A 80 -15.38 4.34 9.37
C GLU A 80 -14.14 3.43 9.34
N THR A 81 -13.67 3.12 8.13
CA THR A 81 -12.44 2.35 7.91
C THR A 81 -11.17 3.14 8.30
N GLY A 82 -11.30 4.45 8.54
CA GLY A 82 -10.20 5.34 8.92
C GLY A 82 -9.17 5.58 7.82
N ARG A 83 -9.53 5.37 6.54
CA ARG A 83 -8.65 5.64 5.40
C ARG A 83 -8.36 7.14 5.28
N PHE A 84 -7.07 7.48 5.11
CA PHE A 84 -6.57 8.85 5.02
C PHE A 84 -7.01 9.62 3.77
N PHE A 85 -7.73 8.99 2.84
CA PHE A 85 -8.17 9.59 1.59
C PHE A 85 -9.65 9.29 1.30
N ASP A 86 -10.25 10.09 0.42
CA ASP A 86 -11.60 9.90 -0.08
C ASP A 86 -11.59 8.91 -1.25
N GLU A 87 -12.25 7.76 -1.08
CA GLU A 87 -12.30 6.70 -2.10
C GLU A 87 -13.01 7.14 -3.39
N ARG A 88 -13.82 8.19 -3.35
CA ARG A 88 -14.48 8.76 -4.54
C ARG A 88 -13.48 9.44 -5.47
N ASP A 89 -12.29 9.76 -4.98
CA ASP A 89 -11.22 10.41 -5.73
C ASP A 89 -9.83 9.98 -5.23
N SER A 90 -9.60 8.67 -5.23
CA SER A 90 -8.30 8.08 -4.87
C SER A 90 -7.16 8.61 -5.76
N PHE A 91 -7.44 8.97 -7.02
CA PHE A 91 -6.45 9.57 -7.93
C PHE A 91 -5.89 10.88 -7.38
N ALA A 92 -6.75 11.77 -6.84
CA ALA A 92 -6.30 13.03 -6.28
C ALA A 92 -5.28 12.82 -5.15
N TYR A 93 -5.48 11.80 -4.32
CA TYR A 93 -4.53 11.45 -3.26
C TYR A 93 -3.20 10.93 -3.80
N HIS A 94 -3.21 10.11 -4.86
CA HIS A 94 -1.99 9.65 -5.53
C HIS A 94 -1.20 10.82 -6.11
N LEU A 95 -1.88 11.69 -6.88
CA LEU A 95 -1.24 12.86 -7.49
C LEU A 95 -0.70 13.82 -6.41
N PHE A 96 -1.45 14.02 -5.33
CA PHE A 96 -1.02 14.85 -4.21
C PHE A 96 0.23 14.26 -3.53
N LEU A 97 0.29 12.95 -3.29
CA LEU A 97 1.47 12.34 -2.67
C LEU A 97 2.71 12.40 -3.56
N ALA A 98 2.55 12.26 -4.88
CA ALA A 98 3.62 12.43 -5.83
C ALA A 98 4.12 13.89 -5.89
N GLU A 99 3.21 14.87 -5.87
CA GLU A 99 3.55 16.30 -5.76
C GLU A 99 4.22 16.60 -4.41
N ALA A 100 3.70 16.05 -3.30
CA ALA A 100 4.25 16.25 -1.98
C ALA A 100 5.66 15.66 -1.83
N SER A 101 5.99 14.56 -2.50
CA SER A 101 7.35 14.01 -2.43
C SER A 101 8.41 14.89 -3.09
N ILE A 102 8.02 15.85 -3.94
CA ILE A 102 8.96 16.72 -4.65
C ILE A 102 8.88 18.19 -4.23
N ASP A 103 7.68 18.70 -3.88
CA ASP A 103 7.45 20.13 -3.65
C ASP A 103 6.87 20.43 -2.25
N HIS A 104 6.30 19.44 -1.55
CA HIS A 104 5.70 19.62 -0.22
C HIS A 104 6.11 18.50 0.73
N VAL A 105 7.41 18.31 0.95
CA VAL A 105 7.94 17.12 1.65
C VAL A 105 7.44 16.98 3.10
N TRP A 106 7.06 18.09 3.74
CA TRP A 106 6.42 18.10 5.06
C TRP A 106 4.99 17.53 5.06
N ASN A 107 4.42 17.34 3.88
CA ASN A 107 3.11 16.75 3.65
C ASN A 107 3.20 15.34 3.05
N TYR A 108 4.41 14.83 2.82
CA TYR A 108 4.61 13.50 2.25
C TYR A 108 4.33 12.39 3.29
N ASP A 109 3.57 11.38 2.88
CA ASP A 109 3.43 10.12 3.61
C ASP A 109 4.33 9.06 2.94
N PRO A 110 5.44 8.62 3.55
CA PRO A 110 6.31 7.61 2.97
C PRO A 110 5.66 6.21 2.97
N ILE A 111 4.76 5.91 3.91
CA ILE A 111 4.11 4.60 4.00
C ILE A 111 3.22 4.37 2.79
N PHE A 112 2.30 5.29 2.49
CA PHE A 112 1.49 5.19 1.28
C PHE A 112 2.26 5.66 0.03
N GLY A 113 3.14 6.64 0.18
CA GLY A 113 3.94 7.19 -0.90
C GLY A 113 4.87 6.18 -1.56
N SER A 114 5.38 5.19 -0.82
CA SER A 114 6.14 4.06 -1.41
C SER A 114 5.37 3.26 -2.45
N ARG A 115 4.03 3.25 -2.40
CA ARG A 115 3.16 2.61 -3.42
C ARG A 115 2.97 3.49 -4.67
N VAL A 116 3.12 4.81 -4.52
CA VAL A 116 2.70 5.81 -5.50
C VAL A 116 3.88 6.41 -6.24
N VAL A 117 4.87 6.93 -5.50
CA VAL A 117 5.99 7.70 -6.05
C VAL A 117 6.80 6.87 -7.06
N PRO A 118 7.10 5.58 -6.82
CA PRO A 118 7.81 4.76 -7.81
C PRO A 118 7.03 4.59 -9.12
N VAL A 119 5.70 4.49 -9.06
CA VAL A 119 4.82 4.41 -10.24
C VAL A 119 4.89 5.71 -11.04
N PHE A 120 4.82 6.86 -10.37
CA PHE A 120 4.98 8.16 -11.04
C PHE A 120 6.37 8.34 -11.64
N ALA A 121 7.42 7.93 -10.93
CA ALA A 121 8.78 7.93 -11.46
C ALA A 121 8.88 7.04 -12.73
N ALA A 122 8.26 5.87 -12.73
CA ALA A 122 8.26 4.99 -13.91
C ALA A 122 7.49 5.60 -15.09
N ILE A 123 6.34 6.22 -14.84
CA ILE A 123 5.57 6.94 -15.88
C ILE A 123 6.39 8.09 -16.44
N GLY A 124 6.99 8.92 -15.58
CA GLY A 124 7.79 10.07 -15.97
C GLY A 124 9.01 9.70 -16.81
N ARG A 125 9.73 8.65 -16.38
CA ARG A 125 10.88 8.10 -17.11
C ARG A 125 10.50 7.70 -18.53
N ASN A 126 9.32 7.11 -18.71
CA ASN A 126 8.80 6.64 -20.00
C ASN A 126 7.86 7.64 -20.70
N LEU A 127 7.73 8.88 -20.21
CA LEU A 127 6.68 9.81 -20.65
C LEU A 127 6.72 10.08 -22.17
N ASN A 128 7.91 10.22 -22.75
CA ASN A 128 8.04 10.47 -24.19
C ASN A 128 7.53 9.28 -25.03
N LEU A 129 7.74 8.05 -24.54
CA LEU A 129 7.21 6.84 -25.19
C LEU A 129 5.69 6.80 -25.05
N LEU A 130 5.17 7.05 -23.84
CA LEU A 130 3.74 7.06 -23.57
C LEU A 130 2.99 8.07 -24.45
N ARG A 131 3.51 9.28 -24.60
CA ARG A 131 2.89 10.33 -25.44
C ARG A 131 2.85 9.98 -26.93
N ALA A 132 3.64 9.02 -27.39
CA ALA A 132 3.64 8.54 -28.76
C ALA A 132 2.68 7.34 -28.98
N ILE A 133 2.03 6.84 -27.93
CA ILE A 133 1.10 5.71 -28.02
C ILE A 133 -0.26 6.21 -28.51
N ASP A 134 -0.82 5.52 -29.51
CA ASP A 134 -2.14 5.83 -30.03
C ASP A 134 -3.20 5.64 -28.93
N GLY A 135 -4.07 6.64 -28.74
CA GLY A 135 -5.15 6.59 -27.73
C GLY A 135 -4.75 6.93 -26.28
N ILE A 136 -3.50 7.35 -26.04
CA ILE A 136 -3.02 7.70 -24.69
C ILE A 136 -3.80 8.85 -24.05
N ASP A 137 -4.13 9.90 -24.80
CA ASP A 137 -4.80 11.08 -24.27
C ASP A 137 -6.19 10.72 -23.73
N ASP A 138 -6.98 9.97 -24.51
CA ASP A 138 -8.30 9.49 -24.10
C ASP A 138 -8.21 8.60 -22.86
N ARG A 139 -7.17 7.77 -22.77
CA ARG A 139 -6.94 6.90 -21.61
C ARG A 139 -6.68 7.70 -20.34
N VAL A 140 -5.83 8.73 -20.43
CA VAL A 140 -5.48 9.61 -19.31
C VAL A 140 -6.68 10.47 -18.89
N VAL A 141 -7.44 11.02 -19.85
CA VAL A 141 -8.68 11.77 -19.56
C VAL A 141 -9.66 10.94 -18.74
N ARG A 142 -9.85 9.65 -19.08
CA ARG A 142 -10.69 8.75 -18.27
C ARG A 142 -10.14 8.52 -16.88
N MET A 143 -8.83 8.26 -16.77
CA MET A 143 -8.14 8.02 -15.50
C MET A 143 -8.29 9.19 -14.53
N VAL A 144 -8.06 10.44 -14.99
CA VAL A 144 -8.14 11.62 -14.12
C VAL A 144 -9.58 12.06 -13.83
N GLY A 145 -10.53 11.63 -14.67
CA GLY A 145 -11.95 11.98 -14.66
C GLY A 145 -12.85 10.87 -14.13
N ALA A 146 -13.43 10.07 -15.03
CA ALA A 146 -14.48 9.10 -14.70
C ALA A 146 -14.00 7.92 -13.83
N GLU A 147 -12.72 7.55 -13.94
CA GLU A 147 -12.12 6.39 -13.25
C GLU A 147 -11.33 6.79 -12.00
N LYS A 148 -11.37 8.08 -11.60
CA LYS A 148 -10.56 8.64 -10.52
C LYS A 148 -10.70 7.96 -9.15
N ALA A 149 -11.79 7.22 -8.94
CA ALA A 149 -12.01 6.44 -7.72
C ALA A 149 -11.10 5.19 -7.62
N GLN A 150 -10.66 4.64 -8.75
CA GLN A 150 -9.93 3.37 -8.86
C GLN A 150 -8.72 3.48 -9.81
N PRO A 151 -7.73 4.34 -9.50
CA PRO A 151 -6.65 4.67 -10.42
C PRO A 151 -5.60 3.57 -10.61
N ASN A 152 -5.58 2.54 -9.76
CA ASN A 152 -4.57 1.47 -9.80
C ASN A 152 -4.59 0.67 -11.11
N GLY A 153 -5.77 0.36 -11.65
CA GLY A 153 -5.94 -0.29 -12.96
C GLY A 153 -5.35 0.55 -14.10
N PRO A 154 -5.82 1.79 -14.26
CA PRO A 154 -5.27 2.74 -15.23
C PRO A 154 -3.75 2.92 -15.13
N PHE A 155 -3.20 3.12 -13.92
CA PHE A 155 -1.75 3.23 -13.76
C PHE A 155 -1.03 1.97 -14.22
N PHE A 156 -1.56 0.78 -13.92
CA PHE A 156 -0.97 -0.47 -14.34
C PHE A 156 -0.97 -0.64 -15.87
N GLU A 157 -2.06 -0.25 -16.53
CA GLU A 157 -2.13 -0.22 -18.00
C GLU A 157 -1.06 0.70 -18.60
N LEU A 158 -0.88 1.91 -18.05
CA LEU A 158 0.18 2.83 -18.49
C LEU A 158 1.57 2.21 -18.34
N LEU A 159 1.82 1.52 -17.23
CA LEU A 159 3.11 0.86 -17.01
C LEU A 159 3.36 -0.30 -17.99
N VAL A 160 2.34 -1.11 -18.29
CA VAL A 160 2.41 -2.19 -19.27
C VAL A 160 2.65 -1.63 -20.68
N ALA A 161 1.90 -0.60 -21.07
CA ALA A 161 2.07 0.08 -22.35
C ALA A 161 3.49 0.65 -22.49
N ALA A 162 4.00 1.32 -21.44
CA ALA A 162 5.38 1.81 -21.40
C ALA A 162 6.41 0.68 -21.52
N ALA A 163 6.18 -0.49 -20.90
CA ALA A 163 7.09 -1.62 -20.99
C ALA A 163 7.20 -2.17 -22.42
N TYR A 164 6.07 -2.31 -23.13
CA TYR A 164 6.07 -2.72 -24.52
C TYR A 164 6.70 -1.67 -25.45
N ALA A 165 6.35 -0.39 -25.28
CA ALA A 165 6.95 0.69 -26.07
C ALA A 165 8.48 0.76 -25.88
N ARG A 166 8.96 0.59 -24.64
CA ARG A 166 10.39 0.54 -24.30
C ARG A 166 11.10 -0.68 -24.89
N SER A 167 10.37 -1.77 -25.13
CA SER A 167 10.85 -2.95 -25.85
C SER A 167 10.78 -2.81 -27.39
N GLY A 168 10.47 -1.62 -27.90
CA GLY A 168 10.38 -1.33 -29.32
C GLY A 168 9.06 -1.74 -29.97
N GLY A 169 8.05 -2.11 -29.16
CA GLY A 169 6.72 -2.45 -29.63
C GLY A 169 5.92 -1.20 -30.01
N LYS A 170 5.07 -1.33 -31.04
CA LYS A 170 4.04 -0.32 -31.32
C LYS A 170 2.80 -0.65 -30.50
N VAL A 171 2.37 0.27 -29.65
CA VAL A 171 1.23 0.10 -28.74
C VAL A 171 0.10 1.04 -29.16
N ALA A 172 -1.13 0.59 -29.02
CA ALA A 172 -2.33 1.40 -29.19
C ALA A 172 -3.39 0.99 -28.14
N PHE A 173 -3.91 1.95 -27.38
CA PHE A 173 -5.04 1.69 -26.48
C PHE A 173 -6.32 1.45 -27.28
N VAL A 174 -7.10 0.45 -26.86
CA VAL A 174 -8.38 0.15 -27.50
C VAL A 174 -9.44 1.14 -26.99
N PRO A 175 -10.16 1.84 -27.88
CA PRO A 175 -11.23 2.73 -27.46
C PRO A 175 -12.40 1.96 -26.85
N GLU A 176 -12.82 2.34 -25.65
CA GLU A 176 -14.01 1.78 -25.03
C GLU A 176 -15.28 2.23 -25.76
N ARG A 177 -16.19 1.28 -26.02
CA ARG A 177 -17.52 1.58 -26.58
C ARG A 177 -18.56 1.47 -25.49
N ARG A 178 -19.18 2.60 -25.14
CA ARG A 178 -20.25 2.65 -24.13
C ARG A 178 -21.41 1.72 -24.55
N GLY A 179 -21.74 0.76 -23.69
CA GLY A 179 -22.79 -0.25 -23.96
C GLY A 179 -22.37 -1.37 -24.93
N GLY A 180 -21.12 -1.37 -25.39
CA GLY A 180 -20.55 -2.46 -26.18
C GLY A 180 -20.00 -3.61 -25.30
N PRO A 181 -19.56 -4.71 -25.93
CA PRO A 181 -18.87 -5.78 -25.22
C PRO A 181 -17.56 -5.25 -24.62
N ARG A 182 -17.13 -5.82 -23.50
CA ARG A 182 -15.81 -5.53 -22.94
C ARG A 182 -14.74 -6.05 -23.90
N THR A 183 -13.73 -5.23 -24.16
CA THR A 183 -12.60 -5.54 -25.03
C THR A 183 -11.31 -5.53 -24.22
N HIS A 184 -10.24 -6.05 -24.82
CA HIS A 184 -8.90 -5.93 -24.28
C HIS A 184 -8.45 -4.48 -24.21
N ASP A 185 -7.47 -4.18 -23.34
CA ASP A 185 -7.03 -2.81 -23.06
C ASP A 185 -6.17 -2.19 -24.18
N MET A 186 -5.28 -2.97 -24.81
CA MET A 186 -4.36 -2.46 -25.83
C MET A 186 -3.95 -3.48 -26.88
N ASP A 187 -3.80 -3.04 -28.12
CA ASP A 187 -3.12 -3.80 -29.18
C ASP A 187 -1.62 -3.50 -29.15
N VAL A 188 -0.80 -4.55 -29.23
CA VAL A 188 0.65 -4.44 -29.25
C VAL A 188 1.22 -5.15 -30.48
N THR A 189 1.93 -4.42 -31.33
CA THR A 189 2.74 -5.01 -32.40
C THR A 189 4.17 -5.16 -31.93
N GLN A 190 4.64 -6.40 -31.79
CA GLN A 190 6.01 -6.72 -31.40
C GLN A 190 6.54 -7.81 -32.33
N ASN A 191 7.76 -7.63 -32.84
CA ASN A 191 8.42 -8.61 -33.72
C ASN A 191 7.54 -9.03 -34.93
N GLY A 192 6.82 -8.08 -35.52
CA GLY A 192 5.95 -8.31 -36.67
C GLY A 192 4.62 -9.01 -36.39
N ARG A 193 4.28 -9.27 -35.11
CA ARG A 193 3.03 -9.91 -34.70
C ARG A 193 2.20 -8.95 -33.84
N VAL A 194 0.88 -8.99 -34.03
CA VAL A 194 -0.08 -8.19 -33.25
C VAL A 194 -0.67 -9.05 -32.14
N TYR A 195 -0.62 -8.55 -30.91
CA TYR A 195 -1.15 -9.17 -29.72
C TYR A 195 -2.27 -8.33 -29.13
N ALA A 196 -3.35 -8.98 -28.67
CA ALA A 196 -4.33 -8.37 -27.80
C ALA A 196 -3.86 -8.48 -26.35
N VAL A 197 -3.62 -7.36 -25.67
CA VAL A 197 -3.11 -7.32 -24.30
C VAL A 197 -4.19 -6.84 -23.34
N GLU A 198 -4.42 -7.64 -22.31
CA GLU A 198 -5.38 -7.37 -21.24
C GLU A 198 -4.64 -7.21 -19.90
N CYS A 199 -4.99 -6.17 -19.14
CA CYS A 199 -4.39 -5.81 -17.87
C CYS A 199 -5.38 -6.00 -16.72
N LYS A 200 -4.98 -6.75 -15.70
CA LYS A 200 -5.77 -6.98 -14.48
C LYS A 200 -5.00 -6.54 -13.25
N ARG A 201 -5.65 -5.76 -12.40
CA ARG A 201 -5.19 -5.47 -11.05
C ARG A 201 -5.91 -6.33 -10.01
N MET A 202 -5.14 -6.87 -9.08
CA MET A 202 -5.68 -7.43 -7.84
C MET A 202 -5.27 -6.54 -6.68
N GLU A 203 -6.27 -6.22 -5.86
CA GLU A 203 -6.05 -5.58 -4.57
C GLU A 203 -5.50 -6.58 -3.56
N VAL A 204 -5.26 -6.15 -2.32
CA VAL A 204 -4.84 -7.03 -1.23
C VAL A 204 -6.04 -7.83 -0.70
N SER A 205 -5.81 -8.93 0.02
CA SER A 205 -6.87 -9.76 0.60
C SER A 205 -7.49 -9.10 1.83
N ASP A 206 -8.83 -9.13 1.95
CA ASP A 206 -9.52 -8.69 3.18
C ASP A 206 -9.17 -9.57 4.39
N PHE A 207 -8.66 -10.78 4.15
CA PHE A 207 -8.25 -11.70 5.20
C PHE A 207 -7.24 -11.07 6.16
N GLY A 208 -6.26 -10.32 5.63
CA GLY A 208 -5.25 -9.65 6.46
C GLY A 208 -5.85 -8.55 7.34
N GLU A 209 -6.83 -7.80 6.82
CA GLU A 209 -7.53 -6.75 7.58
C GLU A 209 -8.48 -7.32 8.63
N ILE A 210 -9.12 -8.47 8.36
CA ILE A 210 -9.94 -9.20 9.33
C ILE A 210 -9.07 -9.64 10.51
N GLU A 211 -7.91 -10.25 10.25
CA GLU A 211 -6.98 -10.65 11.32
C GLU A 211 -6.44 -9.44 12.09
N ARG A 212 -6.05 -8.37 11.40
CA ARG A 212 -5.60 -7.13 12.05
C ARG A 212 -6.66 -6.54 12.98
N THR A 213 -7.92 -6.54 12.55
CA THR A 213 -9.06 -6.10 13.37
C THR A 213 -9.23 -6.98 14.60
N ARG A 214 -9.10 -8.30 14.43
CA ARG A 214 -9.18 -9.25 15.54
C ARG A 214 -8.03 -9.08 16.54
N VAL A 215 -6.79 -8.90 16.09
CA VAL A 215 -5.65 -8.63 16.98
C VAL A 215 -5.83 -7.32 17.74
N ARG A 216 -6.36 -6.26 17.09
CA ARG A 216 -6.73 -5.01 17.78
C ARG A 216 -7.74 -5.26 18.90
N ALA A 217 -8.74 -6.11 18.68
CA ALA A 217 -9.70 -6.47 19.72
C ALA A 217 -9.06 -7.27 20.88
N LEU A 218 -8.12 -8.16 20.59
CA LEU A 218 -7.37 -8.92 21.60
C LEU A 218 -6.44 -8.02 22.44
N TRP A 219 -5.82 -7.02 21.81
CA TRP A 219 -4.83 -6.14 22.46
C TRP A 219 -5.45 -4.90 23.13
N GLY A 220 -6.64 -4.47 22.70
CA GLY A 220 -7.33 -3.29 23.20
C GLY A 220 -7.44 -3.22 24.73
N PRO A 221 -7.90 -4.29 25.42
CA PRO A 221 -8.01 -4.29 26.88
C PRO A 221 -6.66 -4.14 27.59
N SER A 222 -5.60 -4.80 27.08
CA SER A 222 -4.23 -4.63 27.58
C SER A 222 -3.74 -3.20 27.38
N THR A 223 -3.98 -2.62 26.20
CA THR A 223 -3.61 -1.23 25.89
C THR A 223 -4.27 -0.24 26.85
N ALA A 224 -5.59 -0.40 27.10
CA ALA A 224 -6.33 0.47 28.00
C ALA A 224 -5.82 0.35 29.45
N HIS A 225 -5.55 -0.87 29.92
CA HIS A 225 -4.98 -1.12 31.25
C HIS A 225 -3.59 -0.49 31.41
N LEU A 226 -2.69 -0.73 30.45
CA LEU A 226 -1.32 -0.21 30.47
C LEU A 226 -1.29 1.32 30.40
N ALA A 227 -2.24 1.93 29.68
CA ALA A 227 -2.37 3.38 29.59
C ALA A 227 -2.75 4.00 30.93
N ASN A 228 -3.65 3.34 31.69
CA ASN A 228 -4.07 3.82 33.01
C ASN A 228 -2.92 3.84 34.03
N ILE A 229 -1.96 2.93 33.91
CA ILE A 229 -0.81 2.85 34.81
C ILE A 229 0.47 3.49 34.24
N LEU A 230 0.39 4.08 33.03
CA LEU A 230 1.53 4.61 32.26
C LEU A 230 2.68 3.61 32.10
N GLY A 231 2.35 2.33 31.99
CA GLY A 231 3.30 1.25 31.77
C GLY A 231 3.69 1.18 30.30
N SER A 232 4.77 1.86 29.90
CA SER A 232 5.26 1.74 28.53
C SER A 232 5.73 0.31 28.27
N THR A 233 5.19 -0.33 27.24
CA THR A 233 5.32 -1.78 27.04
C THR A 233 5.58 -2.11 25.58
N PHE A 234 6.45 -3.09 25.36
CA PHE A 234 6.60 -3.74 24.08
C PHE A 234 6.29 -5.22 24.22
N ALA A 235 5.29 -5.67 23.46
CA ALA A 235 4.89 -7.05 23.34
C ALA A 235 5.21 -7.58 21.94
N GLN A 236 5.66 -8.83 21.86
CA GLN A 236 5.89 -9.55 20.62
C GLN A 236 5.12 -10.86 20.68
N VAL A 237 4.33 -11.18 19.66
CA VAL A 237 3.50 -12.39 19.65
C VAL A 237 3.51 -13.07 18.29
N GLU A 238 3.86 -14.34 18.27
CA GLU A 238 3.70 -15.22 17.12
C GLU A 238 2.50 -16.14 17.39
N PHE A 239 1.45 -15.99 16.57
CA PHE A 239 0.23 -16.79 16.70
C PHE A 239 0.38 -18.08 15.89
N LEU A 240 0.27 -19.22 16.57
CA LEU A 240 0.44 -20.55 15.98
C LEU A 240 -0.88 -21.15 15.46
N VAL A 241 -2.01 -20.56 15.85
CA VAL A 241 -3.36 -20.89 15.38
C VAL A 241 -3.99 -19.69 14.67
N PRO A 242 -5.05 -19.89 13.85
CA PRO A 242 -5.78 -18.78 13.24
C PRO A 242 -6.23 -17.77 14.31
N ILE A 243 -6.10 -16.46 14.04
CA ILE A 243 -6.38 -15.42 15.04
C ILE A 243 -7.84 -15.47 15.53
N ALA A 244 -8.75 -15.98 14.70
CA ALA A 244 -10.14 -16.21 15.06
C ALA A 244 -10.30 -17.20 16.24
N ASP A 245 -9.39 -18.16 16.36
CA ASP A 245 -9.44 -19.23 17.37
C ASP A 245 -8.75 -18.83 18.69
N VAL A 246 -8.07 -17.70 18.71
CA VAL A 246 -7.38 -17.18 19.91
C VAL A 246 -8.43 -16.67 20.92
N PRO A 247 -8.39 -17.10 22.20
CA PRO A 247 -9.31 -16.64 23.23
C PRO A 247 -9.30 -15.13 23.41
N ASN A 248 -10.48 -14.53 23.62
CA ASN A 248 -10.64 -13.07 23.76
C ASN A 248 -9.76 -12.43 24.85
N ASP A 249 -9.45 -13.17 25.91
CA ASP A 249 -8.70 -12.70 27.05
C ASP A 249 -7.20 -13.02 26.98
N TYR A 250 -6.75 -13.69 25.92
CA TYR A 250 -5.42 -14.30 25.82
C TYR A 250 -4.30 -13.30 26.13
N LEU A 251 -4.21 -12.20 25.37
CA LEU A 251 -3.18 -11.18 25.57
C LEU A 251 -3.34 -10.43 26.89
N THR A 252 -4.57 -10.30 27.40
CA THR A 252 -4.83 -9.69 28.71
C THR A 252 -4.29 -10.56 29.84
N ARG A 253 -4.48 -11.89 29.77
CA ARG A 253 -3.91 -12.84 30.73
C ARG A 253 -2.37 -12.77 30.73
N LYS A 254 -1.74 -12.72 29.56
CA LYS A 254 -0.27 -12.56 29.44
C LYS A 254 0.21 -11.23 30.02
N THR A 255 -0.51 -10.15 29.77
CA THR A 255 -0.20 -8.82 30.33
C THR A 255 -0.26 -8.82 31.86
N LYS A 256 -1.30 -9.43 32.45
CA LYS A 256 -1.42 -9.56 33.91
C LYS A 256 -0.33 -10.45 34.51
N ALA A 257 0.00 -11.56 33.85
CA ALA A 257 1.08 -12.44 34.29
C ALA A 257 2.43 -11.70 34.32
N TRP A 258 2.75 -10.94 33.27
CA TRP A 258 3.95 -10.11 33.23
C TRP A 258 4.00 -9.09 34.38
N GLN A 259 2.89 -8.43 34.71
CA GLN A 259 2.84 -7.46 35.81
C GLN A 259 3.05 -8.07 37.20
N LEU A 260 2.76 -9.36 37.36
CA LEU A 260 3.00 -10.11 38.59
C LEU A 260 4.39 -10.75 38.62
N ALA A 261 5.09 -10.79 37.48
CA ALA A 261 6.42 -11.38 37.39
C ALA A 261 7.45 -10.46 38.08
N PRO A 262 8.42 -11.02 38.80
CA PRO A 262 9.50 -10.23 39.40
C PRO A 262 10.47 -9.66 38.34
N GLU A 263 10.52 -10.27 37.16
CA GLU A 263 11.37 -9.86 36.05
C GLU A 263 10.72 -8.76 35.20
N LYS A 264 11.55 -7.87 34.62
CA LYS A 264 11.08 -6.81 33.71
C LYS A 264 10.67 -7.32 32.32
N ALA A 265 10.82 -8.62 32.08
CA ALA A 265 10.42 -9.31 30.88
C ALA A 265 9.68 -10.61 31.27
N PHE A 266 8.72 -11.01 30.43
CA PHE A 266 7.96 -12.25 30.58
C PHE A 266 7.82 -12.91 29.21
N GLU A 267 8.22 -14.17 29.13
CA GLU A 267 8.12 -14.98 27.91
C GLU A 267 7.13 -16.12 28.12
N TRP A 268 6.49 -16.56 27.04
CA TRP A 268 5.61 -17.72 27.07
C TRP A 268 5.60 -18.48 25.75
N GLN A 269 5.19 -19.75 25.86
CA GLN A 269 4.83 -20.60 24.74
C GLN A 269 3.69 -21.52 25.19
N ASP A 270 2.61 -21.59 24.41
CA ASP A 270 1.43 -22.43 24.65
C ASP A 270 0.78 -22.86 23.33
N GLU A 271 -0.40 -23.50 23.38
CA GLU A 271 -1.09 -23.98 22.18
C GLU A 271 -1.53 -22.87 21.21
N PHE A 272 -1.69 -21.62 21.66
CA PHE A 272 -2.16 -20.51 20.81
C PHE A 272 -1.01 -19.73 20.18
N GLY A 273 0.12 -19.65 20.88
CA GLY A 273 1.21 -18.79 20.45
C GLY A 273 2.44 -18.84 21.35
N ARG A 274 3.46 -18.13 20.89
CA ARG A 274 4.64 -17.80 21.70
C ARG A 274 4.91 -16.31 21.64
N GLY A 275 5.51 -15.77 22.68
CA GLY A 275 5.75 -14.34 22.72
C GLY A 275 6.51 -13.86 23.95
N SER A 276 6.73 -12.55 23.97
CA SER A 276 7.34 -11.85 25.09
C SER A 276 6.66 -10.52 25.35
N ILE A 277 6.65 -10.08 26.62
CA ILE A 277 6.23 -8.75 27.05
C ILE A 277 7.35 -8.17 27.90
N ARG A 278 7.73 -6.93 27.63
CA ARG A 278 8.75 -6.21 28.39
C ARG A 278 8.42 -4.73 28.53
N SER A 279 9.09 -4.08 29.47
CA SER A 279 9.09 -2.61 29.55
C SER A 279 9.69 -2.02 28.27
N LEU A 280 9.07 -0.97 27.75
CA LEU A 280 9.54 -0.23 26.58
C LEU A 280 10.37 0.98 27.01
N ASP A 281 11.58 1.10 26.46
CA ASP A 281 12.45 2.25 26.66
C ASP A 281 12.17 3.35 25.64
N LEU A 282 11.68 4.50 26.11
CA LEU A 282 11.37 5.65 25.25
C LEU A 282 12.57 6.60 25.06
N ARG A 283 13.70 6.38 25.74
CA ARG A 283 14.88 7.27 25.61
C ARG A 283 15.38 7.42 24.17
N PRO A 284 15.44 6.37 23.33
CA PRO A 284 15.85 6.53 21.93
C PRO A 284 14.93 7.46 21.13
N LEU A 285 13.61 7.30 21.28
CA LEU A 285 12.63 8.17 20.62
C LEU A 285 12.74 9.62 21.12
N ARG A 286 12.82 9.82 22.44
CA ARG A 286 12.91 11.18 23.02
C ARG A 286 14.17 11.90 22.57
N LYS A 287 15.31 11.21 22.55
CA LYS A 287 16.56 11.76 22.04
C LYS A 287 16.45 12.16 20.57
N GLU A 288 15.82 11.34 19.73
CA GLU A 288 15.62 11.70 18.32
C GLU A 288 14.70 12.92 18.15
N LEU A 289 13.66 13.05 18.98
CA LEU A 289 12.73 14.17 18.95
C LEU A 289 13.35 15.52 19.38
N GLU A 290 14.56 15.52 19.98
CA GLU A 290 15.29 16.75 20.31
C GLU A 290 15.75 17.48 19.04
N ASP A 291 16.12 16.75 17.99
CA ASP A 291 16.74 17.30 16.77
C ASP A 291 15.95 17.00 15.48
N SER A 292 14.96 16.10 15.52
CA SER A 292 14.23 15.62 14.34
C SER A 292 12.71 15.68 14.50
N MET A 293 12.00 15.99 13.40
CA MET A 293 10.55 15.79 13.32
C MET A 293 10.23 14.36 12.87
N ILE A 294 9.56 13.59 13.73
CA ILE A 294 9.19 12.20 13.42
C ILE A 294 7.72 12.10 13.03
N LEU A 295 7.44 11.59 11.82
CA LEU A 295 6.09 11.37 11.34
C LEU A 295 5.38 10.31 12.18
N ASN A 296 4.17 10.63 12.65
CA ASN A 296 3.33 9.69 13.39
C ASN A 296 2.94 8.50 12.51
N GLY A 297 3.12 7.27 13.02
CA GLY A 297 2.84 6.04 12.28
C GLY A 297 3.90 5.64 11.24
N SER A 298 5.03 6.34 11.16
CA SER A 298 6.14 5.99 10.25
C SER A 298 6.92 4.75 10.69
N THR A 299 7.63 4.12 9.75
CA THR A 299 8.60 3.04 10.03
C THR A 299 9.77 3.53 10.87
N ARG A 300 10.15 4.80 10.77
CA ARG A 300 11.14 5.42 11.67
C ARG A 300 10.65 5.45 13.12
N LEU A 301 9.40 5.83 13.36
CA LEU A 301 8.81 5.74 14.70
C LEU A 301 8.80 4.29 15.20
N ALA A 302 8.37 3.34 14.36
CA ALA A 302 8.37 1.91 14.70
C ALA A 302 9.79 1.41 15.06
N GLN A 303 10.80 1.83 14.30
CA GLN A 303 12.21 1.48 14.55
C GLN A 303 12.69 2.05 15.89
N LEU A 304 12.40 3.31 16.20
CA LEU A 304 12.80 3.93 17.46
C LEU A 304 12.15 3.29 18.69
N LEU A 305 10.90 2.83 18.55
CA LEU A 305 10.19 2.12 19.62
C LEU A 305 10.68 0.67 19.78
N THR A 306 10.91 -0.06 18.69
CA THR A 306 11.23 -1.49 18.77
C THR A 306 12.74 -1.77 18.82
N GLY A 307 13.56 -0.78 18.47
CA GLY A 307 15.02 -0.86 18.35
C GLY A 307 15.49 -1.42 17.00
N ARG A 308 14.58 -1.78 16.07
CA ARG A 308 14.94 -2.36 14.77
C ARG A 308 13.90 -2.06 13.70
N TYR A 309 14.32 -2.12 12.45
CA TYR A 309 13.41 -2.14 11.31
C TYR A 309 13.16 -3.59 10.88
N LYS A 310 11.90 -3.92 10.57
CA LYS A 310 11.49 -5.21 10.00
C LYS A 310 10.51 -4.94 8.85
N ARG A 311 10.84 -5.46 7.67
CA ARG A 311 9.98 -5.38 6.47
C ARG A 311 8.66 -6.11 6.72
N HIS A 312 7.55 -5.55 6.21
CA HIS A 312 6.19 -6.08 6.35
C HIS A 312 5.74 -6.35 7.81
N GLN A 313 6.35 -5.66 8.78
CA GLN A 313 6.05 -5.83 10.20
C GLN A 313 4.61 -5.43 10.51
N ALA A 314 3.84 -6.35 11.10
CA ALA A 314 2.52 -6.05 11.62
C ALA A 314 2.64 -5.51 13.05
N MET A 315 2.26 -4.25 13.24
CA MET A 315 2.36 -3.55 14.52
C MET A 315 1.05 -2.87 14.88
N ILE A 316 0.70 -2.91 16.16
CA ILE A 316 -0.35 -2.08 16.77
C ILE A 316 0.34 -1.23 17.83
N SER A 317 0.21 0.08 17.72
CA SER A 317 0.76 1.02 18.69
C SER A 317 -0.33 1.93 19.24
N SER A 318 -0.15 2.33 20.50
CA SER A 318 -0.93 3.39 21.15
C SER A 318 0.05 4.25 21.93
N LEU A 319 0.02 5.55 21.67
CA LEU A 319 1.00 6.50 22.20
C LEU A 319 0.30 7.68 22.85
N ARG A 320 0.91 8.22 23.90
CA ARG A 320 0.58 9.54 24.44
C ARG A 320 1.59 10.55 23.92
N ILE A 321 1.20 11.22 22.85
CA ILE A 321 2.06 12.16 22.12
C ILE A 321 1.58 13.60 22.25
N LYS A 322 2.52 14.53 22.12
CA LYS A 322 2.25 15.92 21.75
C LYS A 322 2.61 16.08 20.28
N PHE A 323 1.73 16.70 19.52
CA PHE A 323 1.98 17.01 18.13
C PHE A 323 2.90 18.23 17.98
N SER A 324 3.64 18.27 16.87
CA SER A 324 4.31 19.48 16.40
C SER A 324 3.30 20.46 15.80
N ASP A 325 3.77 21.61 15.29
CA ASP A 325 2.88 22.62 14.68
C ASP A 325 2.16 22.03 13.45
N ASN A 326 2.86 21.18 12.70
CA ASN A 326 2.25 20.25 11.78
C ASN A 326 1.82 18.97 12.54
N PRO A 327 0.51 18.69 12.71
CA PRO A 327 0.00 17.56 13.50
C PRO A 327 0.32 16.18 12.93
N ARG A 328 0.95 16.10 11.76
CA ARG A 328 1.50 14.83 11.25
C ARG A 328 2.72 14.37 12.04
N TYR A 329 3.46 15.30 12.63
CA TYR A 329 4.72 15.02 13.32
C TYR A 329 4.54 15.04 14.83
N ILE A 330 5.33 14.20 15.49
CA ILE A 330 5.41 14.10 16.93
C ILE A 330 6.46 15.09 17.42
N ARG A 331 6.13 15.81 18.50
CA ARG A 331 7.06 16.67 19.25
C ARG A 331 7.57 15.98 20.51
N ASP A 332 6.71 15.20 21.17
CA ASP A 332 7.02 14.57 22.45
C ASP A 332 6.22 13.27 22.62
N CYS A 333 6.76 12.32 23.36
CA CYS A 333 6.14 11.03 23.65
C CYS A 333 6.40 10.59 25.10
N ASP A 334 5.34 10.62 25.90
CA ASP A 334 5.42 10.32 27.33
C ASP A 334 5.16 8.85 27.65
N TYR A 335 4.46 8.15 26.76
CA TYR A 335 4.01 6.78 26.94
C TYR A 335 3.80 6.12 25.58
N ALA A 336 4.17 4.85 25.47
CA ALA A 336 3.76 4.03 24.34
C ALA A 336 3.55 2.56 24.73
N THR A 337 2.55 1.94 24.12
CA THR A 337 2.42 0.49 24.03
C THR A 337 2.54 0.05 22.60
N VAL A 338 3.36 -0.98 22.38
CA VAL A 338 3.59 -1.58 21.07
C VAL A 338 3.31 -3.07 21.16
N LEU A 339 2.51 -3.59 20.24
CA LEU A 339 2.37 -5.00 19.96
C LEU A 339 2.89 -5.26 18.55
N GLU A 340 4.01 -5.94 18.44
CA GLU A 340 4.43 -6.62 17.20
C GLU A 340 3.78 -8.00 17.18
N TRP A 341 3.20 -8.38 16.05
CA TRP A 341 2.60 -9.70 15.91
C TRP A 341 2.91 -10.35 14.56
N THR A 342 2.85 -11.67 14.51
CA THR A 342 3.03 -12.44 13.28
C THR A 342 2.08 -13.63 13.27
N PRO A 343 1.21 -13.76 12.26
CA PRO A 343 0.36 -14.94 12.09
C PRO A 343 1.18 -16.05 11.41
N LEU A 344 1.48 -17.13 12.13
CA LEU A 344 2.21 -18.29 11.60
C LEU A 344 1.31 -19.48 11.26
N ALA A 345 0.02 -19.40 11.59
CA ALA A 345 -0.92 -20.47 11.28
C ALA A 345 -0.99 -20.71 9.76
N PRO A 346 -0.92 -21.97 9.29
CA PRO A 346 -0.97 -22.28 7.85
C PRO A 346 -2.22 -21.72 7.16
N ALA A 347 -3.36 -21.72 7.84
CA ALA A 347 -4.61 -21.13 7.31
C ALA A 347 -4.51 -19.61 7.11
N SER A 348 -3.76 -18.91 7.98
CA SER A 348 -3.55 -17.46 7.86
C SER A 348 -2.68 -17.10 6.66
N ILE A 349 -1.58 -17.84 6.46
CA ILE A 349 -0.70 -17.67 5.30
C ILE A 349 -1.47 -18.00 4.01
N SER A 350 -2.17 -19.14 4.02
CA SER A 350 -3.03 -19.61 2.92
C SER A 350 -4.13 -18.61 2.55
N GLY A 351 -4.82 -17.99 3.51
CA GLY A 351 -5.91 -17.05 3.25
C GLY A 351 -5.45 -15.73 2.61
N ARG A 352 -4.18 -15.35 2.80
CA ARG A 352 -3.56 -14.15 2.22
C ARG A 352 -2.89 -14.41 0.87
N ALA A 353 -2.45 -15.65 0.63
CA ALA A 353 -1.78 -16.08 -0.61
C ALA A 353 -2.78 -16.33 -1.76
N ARG A 354 -3.45 -15.27 -2.24
CA ARG A 354 -4.46 -15.38 -3.30
C ARG A 354 -3.85 -15.68 -4.67
N ASP A 355 -4.46 -16.59 -5.40
CA ASP A 355 -4.10 -16.94 -6.78
C ASP A 355 -4.60 -15.88 -7.80
N VAL A 356 -3.92 -15.76 -8.94
CA VAL A 356 -4.27 -14.91 -10.08
C VAL A 356 -5.26 -15.55 -11.03
N LEU A 357 -5.46 -16.88 -10.96
CA LEU A 357 -6.27 -17.66 -11.89
C LEU A 357 -7.66 -17.04 -12.18
N ARG A 358 -8.35 -16.55 -11.15
CA ARG A 358 -9.67 -15.90 -11.34
C ARG A 358 -9.57 -14.67 -12.24
N LYS A 359 -8.54 -13.83 -12.08
CA LYS A 359 -8.34 -12.65 -12.93
C LYS A 359 -7.95 -13.03 -14.35
N VAL A 360 -7.15 -14.09 -14.52
CA VAL A 360 -6.83 -14.63 -15.84
C VAL A 360 -8.10 -15.10 -16.54
N ALA A 361 -8.95 -15.88 -15.85
CA ALA A 361 -10.23 -16.32 -16.38
C ALA A 361 -11.17 -15.14 -16.74
N ASP A 362 -11.25 -14.11 -15.88
CA ASP A 362 -12.02 -12.89 -16.16
C ASP A 362 -11.50 -12.13 -17.40
N GLY A 363 -10.19 -12.22 -17.67
CA GLY A 363 -9.55 -11.61 -18.82
C GLY A 363 -9.81 -12.33 -20.15
N LEU A 364 -10.04 -13.65 -20.13
CA LEU A 364 -10.26 -14.43 -21.35
C LEU A 364 -11.42 -13.89 -22.20
N GLY A 365 -12.54 -13.52 -21.56
CA GLY A 365 -13.72 -13.02 -22.25
C GLY A 365 -13.55 -11.65 -22.92
N GLN A 366 -12.41 -10.99 -22.71
CA GLN A 366 -12.07 -9.68 -23.28
C GLN A 366 -11.10 -9.80 -24.45
N LEU A 367 -10.46 -10.97 -24.60
CA LEU A 367 -9.54 -11.24 -25.69
C LEU A 367 -10.32 -11.62 -26.96
N PRO A 368 -9.91 -11.10 -28.13
CA PRO A 368 -10.48 -11.49 -29.40
C PRO A 368 -9.99 -12.89 -29.83
N MET A 369 -10.75 -13.53 -30.71
CA MET A 369 -10.45 -14.88 -31.23
C MET A 369 -9.51 -14.88 -32.44
N ASP A 370 -9.29 -13.71 -33.05
CA ASP A 370 -8.61 -13.56 -34.35
C ASP A 370 -7.08 -13.37 -34.24
N ARG A 371 -6.54 -13.17 -33.03
CA ARG A 371 -5.13 -12.87 -32.80
C ARG A 371 -4.67 -13.38 -31.42
N PRO A 372 -3.36 -13.59 -31.20
CA PRO A 372 -2.86 -14.06 -29.92
C PRO A 372 -3.12 -13.06 -28.78
N GLY A 373 -3.54 -13.59 -27.64
CA GLY A 373 -3.84 -12.83 -26.42
C GLY A 373 -2.73 -12.93 -25.37
N ILE A 374 -2.57 -11.87 -24.58
CA ILE A 374 -1.66 -11.81 -23.43
C ILE A 374 -2.40 -11.18 -22.27
N ILE A 375 -2.26 -11.77 -21.07
CA ILE A 375 -2.81 -11.20 -19.84
C ILE A 375 -1.67 -10.78 -18.91
N HIS A 376 -1.68 -9.53 -18.47
CA HIS A 376 -0.85 -9.03 -17.39
C HIS A 376 -1.68 -8.96 -16.11
N VAL A 377 -1.25 -9.60 -15.03
CA VAL A 377 -1.85 -9.48 -13.71
C VAL A 377 -0.86 -8.83 -12.77
N GLY A 378 -1.21 -7.68 -12.20
CA GLY A 378 -0.39 -7.00 -11.19
C GLY A 378 -1.06 -6.98 -9.82
N PHE A 379 -0.26 -7.11 -8.78
CA PHE A 379 -0.72 -7.00 -7.40
C PHE A 379 0.38 -6.53 -6.45
N GLU A 380 -0.02 -5.99 -5.29
CA GLU A 380 0.93 -5.63 -4.24
C GLU A 380 1.38 -6.89 -3.46
N ALA A 381 2.69 -7.03 -3.31
CA ALA A 381 3.34 -8.09 -2.55
C ALA A 381 3.82 -7.52 -1.21
N VAL A 382 2.86 -7.29 -0.31
CA VAL A 382 3.05 -6.61 0.99
C VAL A 382 2.61 -7.44 2.20
N GLU A 383 2.20 -8.69 1.99
CA GLU A 383 1.64 -9.57 3.03
C GLU A 383 2.71 -10.42 3.75
N GLY A 384 3.99 -10.23 3.41
CA GLY A 384 5.14 -10.89 4.02
C GLY A 384 5.65 -12.10 3.22
N ASP A 385 6.94 -12.39 3.38
CA ASP A 385 7.70 -13.30 2.51
C ASP A 385 7.08 -14.70 2.38
N ALA A 386 6.63 -15.30 3.49
CA ALA A 386 5.99 -16.62 3.47
C ALA A 386 4.67 -16.63 2.68
N VAL A 387 3.91 -15.54 2.73
CA VAL A 387 2.67 -15.39 1.96
C VAL A 387 2.99 -15.25 0.48
N GLU A 388 3.99 -14.42 0.14
CA GLU A 388 4.36 -14.17 -1.25
C GLU A 388 5.00 -15.41 -1.91
N GLN A 389 5.80 -16.17 -1.17
CA GLN A 389 6.33 -17.45 -1.62
C GLN A 389 5.22 -18.47 -1.88
N LEU A 390 4.25 -18.63 -0.95
CA LEU A 390 3.12 -19.53 -1.15
C LEU A 390 2.22 -19.07 -2.31
N ARG A 391 2.03 -17.76 -2.46
CA ARG A 391 1.28 -17.16 -3.57
C ARG A 391 1.93 -17.53 -4.91
N TYR A 392 3.24 -17.37 -5.02
CA TYR A 392 4.00 -17.78 -6.19
C TYR A 392 3.80 -19.27 -6.50
N GLN A 393 3.98 -20.15 -5.51
CA GLN A 393 3.78 -21.60 -5.68
C GLN A 393 2.37 -21.95 -6.20
N ARG A 394 1.33 -21.27 -5.70
CA ARG A 394 -0.05 -21.44 -6.17
C ARG A 394 -0.22 -21.02 -7.61
N ILE A 395 0.28 -19.84 -7.97
CA ILE A 395 0.22 -19.33 -9.35
C ILE A 395 0.94 -20.29 -10.30
N VAL A 396 2.11 -20.80 -9.92
CA VAL A 396 2.86 -21.79 -10.70
C VAL A 396 1.99 -23.03 -10.98
N ALA A 397 1.42 -23.61 -9.91
CA ALA A 397 0.63 -24.83 -10.00
C ALA A 397 -0.65 -24.62 -10.83
N SER A 398 -1.41 -23.56 -10.55
CA SER A 398 -2.68 -23.30 -11.22
C SER A 398 -2.50 -22.94 -12.69
N MET A 399 -1.45 -22.19 -13.04
CA MET A 399 -1.16 -21.84 -14.43
C MET A 399 -0.65 -23.04 -15.23
N SER A 400 0.02 -24.02 -14.62
CA SER A 400 0.48 -25.23 -15.34
C SER A 400 -0.65 -26.13 -15.81
N GLU A 401 -1.80 -26.09 -15.15
CA GLU A 401 -2.99 -26.89 -15.47
C GLU A 401 -4.07 -26.06 -16.19
N PHE A 402 -3.81 -24.78 -16.44
CA PHE A 402 -4.81 -23.86 -16.97
C PHE A 402 -5.11 -24.09 -18.45
N ASP A 403 -6.38 -24.32 -18.77
CA ASP A 403 -6.88 -24.44 -20.13
C ASP A 403 -7.68 -23.18 -20.55
N PRO A 404 -7.18 -22.36 -21.50
CA PRO A 404 -7.90 -21.19 -22.00
C PRO A 404 -9.08 -21.53 -22.94
N ARG A 405 -9.40 -22.82 -23.12
CA ARG A 405 -10.43 -23.35 -24.01
C ARG A 405 -10.17 -22.95 -25.47
N GLU A 406 -11.06 -22.22 -26.11
CA GLU A 406 -10.87 -21.77 -27.49
C GLU A 406 -10.09 -20.45 -27.57
N THR A 407 -9.96 -19.73 -26.45
CA THR A 407 -9.31 -18.40 -26.43
C THR A 407 -7.85 -18.53 -26.82
N PRO A 408 -7.33 -17.70 -27.75
CA PRO A 408 -5.94 -17.76 -28.22
C PRO A 408 -4.95 -17.12 -27.22
N LEU A 409 -5.06 -17.44 -25.93
CA LEU A 409 -4.15 -16.93 -24.90
C LEU A 409 -2.77 -17.60 -25.02
N GLU A 410 -1.75 -16.81 -25.33
CA GLU A 410 -0.37 -17.31 -25.43
C GLU A 410 0.40 -17.17 -24.12
N TYR A 411 0.26 -16.03 -23.43
CA TYR A 411 1.09 -15.70 -22.27
C TYR A 411 0.31 -15.05 -21.14
N VAL A 412 0.71 -15.38 -19.91
CA VAL A 412 0.30 -14.67 -18.70
C VAL A 412 1.56 -14.13 -18.00
N TYR A 413 1.57 -12.85 -17.64
CA TYR A 413 2.59 -12.23 -16.81
C TYR A 413 2.00 -11.91 -15.44
N SER A 414 2.69 -12.30 -14.37
CA SER A 414 2.33 -11.98 -12.99
C SER A 414 3.36 -11.04 -12.38
N HIS A 415 2.92 -9.83 -12.01
CA HIS A 415 3.77 -8.75 -11.50
C HIS A 415 3.55 -8.57 -10.00
N PHE A 416 4.55 -8.93 -9.21
CA PHE A 416 4.62 -8.73 -7.78
C PHE A 416 5.27 -7.38 -7.52
N LEU A 417 4.45 -6.41 -7.17
CA LEU A 417 4.85 -5.04 -6.88
C LEU A 417 5.09 -4.93 -5.38
N ALA A 418 6.35 -4.80 -4.94
CA ALA A 418 6.72 -4.86 -3.53
C ALA A 418 7.25 -3.49 -3.04
N PRO A 419 6.35 -2.53 -2.79
CA PRO A 419 6.72 -1.23 -2.23
C PRO A 419 7.19 -1.36 -0.79
N GLU A 420 8.13 -0.51 -0.41
CA GLU A 420 8.71 -0.47 0.93
C GLU A 420 8.96 0.99 1.37
N SER A 421 8.83 1.24 2.67
CA SER A 421 9.12 2.55 3.27
C SER A 421 10.19 2.38 4.35
N PRO A 422 11.48 2.23 3.99
CA PRO A 422 12.56 2.14 4.98
C PRO A 422 12.62 3.41 5.86
N PRO A 423 13.11 3.33 7.10
CA PRO A 423 13.19 4.48 8.00
C PRO A 423 14.04 5.66 7.51
N ASP A 424 14.99 5.39 6.61
CA ASP A 424 16.03 6.30 6.14
C ASP A 424 15.86 6.72 4.66
N GLN A 425 14.78 6.29 4.01
CA GLN A 425 14.51 6.55 2.60
C GLN A 425 13.07 7.04 2.41
N GLY A 426 12.84 7.89 1.40
CA GLY A 426 11.49 8.33 1.04
C GLY A 426 10.62 7.18 0.54
N TRP A 427 11.23 6.20 -0.13
CA TRP A 427 10.63 4.94 -0.56
C TRP A 427 11.74 3.98 -0.99
N ALA A 428 11.45 2.69 -0.98
CA ALA A 428 12.18 1.64 -1.67
C ALA A 428 11.17 0.77 -2.43
N TYR A 429 11.65 0.00 -3.41
CA TYR A 429 10.77 -0.76 -4.27
C TYR A 429 11.47 -2.00 -4.81
N ASP A 430 10.84 -3.15 -4.64
CA ASP A 430 11.20 -4.38 -5.32
C ASP A 430 10.13 -4.74 -6.35
N GLU A 431 10.55 -5.42 -7.41
CA GLU A 431 9.65 -5.96 -8.42
C GLU A 431 10.07 -7.37 -8.76
N THR A 432 9.11 -8.30 -8.71
CA THR A 432 9.30 -9.66 -9.23
C THR A 432 8.28 -9.89 -10.33
N THR A 433 8.71 -10.41 -11.47
CA THR A 433 7.80 -10.80 -12.54
C THR A 433 7.98 -12.27 -12.87
N ASP A 434 6.89 -13.03 -12.77
CA ASP A 434 6.80 -14.38 -13.34
C ASP A 434 6.03 -14.33 -14.67
N TRP A 435 6.27 -15.30 -15.54
CA TRP A 435 5.52 -15.45 -16.78
C TRP A 435 5.29 -16.91 -17.12
N ARG A 436 4.16 -17.19 -17.79
CA ARG A 436 3.74 -18.52 -18.20
C ARG A 436 3.32 -18.51 -19.65
N GLY A 437 3.90 -19.41 -20.44
CA GLY A 437 3.37 -19.76 -21.76
C GLY A 437 2.21 -20.72 -21.59
N ILE A 438 1.03 -20.35 -22.09
CA ILE A 438 -0.18 -21.16 -22.02
C ILE A 438 -0.31 -21.96 -23.32
N ARG A 439 -0.41 -21.27 -24.46
CA ARG A 439 -0.34 -21.88 -25.80
C ARG A 439 0.56 -21.06 -26.72
N PRO A 440 1.85 -20.93 -26.39
CA PRO A 440 2.75 -20.06 -27.13
C PRO A 440 2.95 -20.59 -28.56
N THR A 441 2.74 -19.73 -29.56
CA THR A 441 3.08 -20.02 -30.97
C THR A 441 4.26 -19.17 -31.47
N ALA A 442 4.86 -18.40 -30.58
CA ALA A 442 6.04 -17.56 -30.79
C ALA A 442 6.92 -17.57 -29.54
N PRO A 443 8.10 -16.94 -29.54
CA PRO A 443 8.75 -16.49 -28.31
C PRO A 443 7.96 -15.37 -27.62
N ARG A 444 8.10 -15.26 -26.30
CA ARG A 444 7.40 -14.22 -25.52
C ARG A 444 7.79 -12.81 -25.98
N PRO A 445 6.83 -11.89 -26.19
CA PRO A 445 7.15 -10.57 -26.76
C PRO A 445 7.85 -9.63 -25.77
N LEU A 446 7.60 -9.77 -24.47
CA LEU A 446 8.19 -8.92 -23.44
C LEU A 446 9.27 -9.67 -22.64
N VAL A 447 10.53 -9.52 -23.05
CA VAL A 447 11.68 -10.21 -22.43
C VAL A 447 12.13 -9.57 -21.12
N ARG A 448 12.02 -8.24 -21.01
CA ARG A 448 12.36 -7.43 -19.81
C ARG A 448 11.08 -6.84 -19.22
N PRO A 449 10.36 -7.58 -18.36
CA PRO A 449 8.97 -7.28 -18.08
C PRO A 449 8.76 -6.34 -16.88
N PHE A 450 9.83 -5.86 -16.24
CA PHE A 450 9.71 -4.90 -15.14
C PHE A 450 9.01 -3.63 -15.60
N LEU A 451 8.01 -3.23 -14.83
CA LEU A 451 7.08 -2.16 -15.11
C LEU A 451 7.53 -0.88 -14.40
N VAL A 452 8.03 -1.00 -13.17
CA VAL A 452 8.35 0.14 -12.29
C VAL A 452 9.86 0.38 -12.22
N LEU A 453 10.63 -0.69 -11.98
CA LEU A 453 12.08 -0.58 -11.86
C LEU A 453 12.74 -0.17 -13.19
N ASP A 454 13.83 0.60 -13.09
CA ASP A 454 14.64 0.95 -14.25
C ASP A 454 15.24 -0.32 -14.89
N GLN A 455 15.43 -0.34 -16.20
CA GLN A 455 16.17 -1.42 -16.87
C GLN A 455 17.62 -1.57 -16.37
N ARG A 456 18.18 -0.52 -15.77
CA ARG A 456 19.50 -0.50 -15.13
C ARG A 456 19.47 -0.98 -13.68
N ALA A 457 18.29 -1.21 -13.10
CA ALA A 457 18.18 -1.73 -11.74
C ALA A 457 18.87 -3.10 -11.65
N GLN A 458 19.52 -3.35 -10.52
CA GLN A 458 20.15 -4.63 -10.26
C GLN A 458 19.09 -5.74 -10.28
N GLN A 459 19.36 -6.80 -11.05
CA GLN A 459 18.46 -7.94 -11.18
C GLN A 459 19.12 -9.17 -10.58
N ARG A 460 18.30 -10.03 -9.99
CA ARG A 460 18.70 -11.36 -9.55
C ARG A 460 17.67 -12.39 -9.97
N LEU A 461 18.09 -13.65 -10.00
CA LEU A 461 17.15 -14.77 -10.07
C LEU A 461 16.50 -14.97 -8.70
N GLY A 462 15.28 -15.50 -8.71
CA GLY A 462 14.49 -15.71 -7.49
C GLY A 462 13.51 -14.57 -7.20
N GLY A 463 12.55 -14.84 -6.30
CA GLY A 463 11.57 -13.85 -5.88
C GLY A 463 12.10 -12.91 -4.79
N HIS A 464 11.49 -11.72 -4.67
CA HIS A 464 11.86 -10.73 -3.64
C HIS A 464 11.77 -11.27 -2.20
N TRP A 465 11.00 -12.33 -1.95
CA TRP A 465 10.87 -13.02 -0.66
C TRP A 465 12.08 -13.89 -0.27
N GLU A 466 13.09 -14.03 -1.14
CA GLU A 466 14.29 -14.86 -0.91
C GLU A 466 15.50 -14.04 -0.40
N GLN A 467 15.26 -12.94 0.32
CA GLN A 467 16.31 -12.01 0.79
C GLN A 467 17.12 -12.54 1.98
#